data_AF-A0A3D2KRB7-F1
#
_entry.id   AF-A0A3D2KRB7-F1
#
_cell.length_a   1.000
_cell.length_b   1.000
_cell.length_c   1.000
_cell.angle_alpha   90.00
_cell.angle_beta   90.00
_cell.angle_gamma   90.00
#
_symmetry.space_group_name_H-M   'P 1'
#
loop_
_entity.id
_entity.type
_entity.pdbx_description
1 polymer ?
#
loop_
_entity_poly.entity_id
_entity_poly.type
_entity_poly.pdbx_seq_one_letter_code
_entity_poly.pdbx_strand_id
1 'polypeptide(L)'
;ADWPILNALVNTAAGASWVSVHHGGGVGIGYSLHAGMVVVADGTPEAAVRLERVLTTDPGTGVMRHVDAGYEEAVEMARREKLKIPMLAER
;
A
#
# COMPACT_ATOMS: atom_id res chain seq x y z
N ALA A 1 5.46 12.64 6.15
CA ALA A 1 4.15 12.05 5.81
C ALA A 1 4.40 10.90 4.85
N ASP A 2 5.16 9.91 5.31
CA ASP A 2 6.01 9.14 4.40
C ASP A 2 5.23 7.96 3.80
N TRP A 3 4.33 7.38 4.59
CA TRP A 3 3.44 6.29 4.20
C TRP A 3 2.67 6.51 2.90
N PRO A 4 1.91 7.61 2.68
CA PRO A 4 1.23 7.83 1.41
C PRO A 4 2.19 8.02 0.23
N ILE A 5 3.38 8.59 0.45
CA ILE A 5 4.40 8.72 -0.61
C ILE A 5 4.96 7.34 -0.97
N LEU A 6 5.29 6.52 0.02
CA LEU A 6 5.74 5.14 -0.21
C LEU A 6 4.66 4.30 -0.88
N ASN A 7 3.39 4.45 -0.49
CA ASN A 7 2.27 3.76 -1.14
C ASN A 7 2.20 4.10 -2.65
N ALA A 8 2.32 5.38 -3.02
CA ALA A 8 2.34 5.79 -4.42
C ALA A 8 3.53 5.18 -5.20
N LEU A 9 4.72 5.21 -4.60
CA LEU A 9 5.93 4.66 -5.21
C LEU A 9 5.83 3.13 -5.38
N VAL A 10 5.33 2.42 -4.37
CA VAL A 10 5.14 0.97 -4.42
C VAL A 10 4.08 0.58 -5.45
N ASN A 11 2.96 1.30 -5.53
CA ASN A 11 1.92 1.02 -6.52
C ASN A 11 2.39 1.28 -7.96
N THR A 12 3.25 2.30 -8.13
CA THR A 12 3.94 2.55 -9.41
C THR A 12 4.86 1.38 -9.77
N ALA A 13 5.68 0.91 -8.82
CA ALA A 13 6.58 -0.22 -9.02
C ALA A 13 5.83 -1.55 -9.22
N ALA A 14 4.67 -1.72 -8.59
CA ALA A 14 3.82 -2.91 -8.70
C ALA A 14 3.08 -2.99 -10.04
N GLY A 15 2.93 -1.87 -10.75
CA GLY A 15 2.32 -1.81 -12.09
C GLY A 15 0.87 -1.35 -12.09
N ALA A 16 0.48 -0.45 -11.20
CA ALA A 16 -0.82 0.22 -11.30
C ALA A 16 -0.95 0.94 -12.66
N SER A 17 -2.16 0.99 -13.20
CA SER A 17 -2.46 1.65 -14.48
C SER A 17 -2.30 3.17 -14.38
N TRP A 18 -2.66 3.75 -13.23
CA TRP A 18 -2.25 5.10 -12.85
C TRP A 18 -2.18 5.24 -11.33
N VAL A 19 -1.38 6.21 -10.89
CA VAL A 19 -1.15 6.55 -9.49
C VAL A 19 -1.27 8.06 -9.34
N SER A 20 -1.84 8.52 -8.23
CA SER A 20 -1.98 9.93 -7.88
C SER A 20 -1.45 10.22 -6.48
N VAL A 21 -0.92 11.43 -6.30
CA VAL A 21 -0.48 11.95 -4.99
C VAL A 21 -1.12 13.33 -4.83
N HIS A 22 -1.96 13.48 -3.82
CA HIS A 22 -2.75 14.68 -3.61
C HIS A 22 -2.44 15.30 -2.24
N HIS A 23 -2.58 16.63 -2.16
CA HIS A 23 -2.42 17.41 -0.95
C HIS A 23 -3.76 18.06 -0.56
N GLY A 24 -4.15 17.93 0.70
CA GLY A 24 -5.28 18.66 1.30
C GLY A 24 -6.68 18.13 0.97
N GLY A 25 -6.80 16.96 0.33
CA GLY A 25 -8.13 16.36 0.13
C GLY A 25 -8.85 16.10 1.46
N GLY A 26 -10.15 16.42 1.49
CA GLY A 26 -11.02 16.32 2.68
C GLY A 26 -10.86 17.46 3.69
N VAL A 27 -9.62 17.77 4.09
CA VAL A 27 -9.33 18.64 5.26
C VAL A 27 -8.67 19.99 4.91
N GLY A 28 -8.44 20.28 3.63
CA GLY A 28 -7.88 21.55 3.16
C GLY A 28 -6.35 21.55 3.04
N ILE A 29 -5.83 22.54 2.32
CA ILE A 29 -4.40 22.72 2.02
C ILE A 29 -3.60 22.81 3.33
N GLY A 30 -2.57 21.97 3.45
CA GLY A 30 -1.62 21.97 4.57
C GLY A 30 -1.85 20.84 5.58
N TYR A 31 -2.98 20.14 5.51
CA TYR A 31 -3.41 19.23 6.59
C TYR A 31 -3.36 17.74 6.26
N SER A 32 -3.29 17.35 4.97
CA SER A 32 -3.22 15.93 4.58
C SER A 32 -2.38 15.72 3.34
N LEU A 33 -1.68 14.59 3.31
CA LEU A 33 -1.09 14.01 2.10
C LEU A 33 -1.65 12.59 1.96
N HIS A 34 -2.09 12.24 0.76
CA HIS A 34 -2.63 10.93 0.46
C HIS A 34 -2.32 10.52 -0.98
N ALA A 35 -2.41 9.23 -1.24
CA ALA A 35 -2.17 8.64 -2.54
C ALA A 35 -3.39 7.81 -2.96
N GLY A 36 -3.61 7.75 -4.27
CA GLY A 36 -4.59 6.88 -4.90
C GLY A 36 -3.91 6.04 -5.99
N MET A 37 -4.45 4.86 -6.25
CA MET A 37 -4.04 4.00 -7.35
C MET A 37 -5.26 3.43 -8.05
N VAL A 38 -5.09 3.10 -9.32
CA VAL A 38 -6.05 2.28 -10.07
C VAL A 38 -5.27 1.29 -10.93
N VAL A 39 -5.78 0.07 -11.03
CA VAL A 39 -5.27 -0.99 -11.90
C VAL A 39 -6.41 -1.56 -12.74
N VAL A 40 -6.20 -1.66 -14.06
CA VAL A 40 -7.22 -2.11 -15.01
C VAL A 40 -7.12 -3.62 -15.22
N ALA A 41 -8.24 -4.31 -15.09
CA ALA A 41 -8.41 -5.71 -15.45
C ALA A 41 -8.96 -5.82 -16.89
N ASP A 42 -8.06 -5.83 -17.89
CA ASP A 42 -8.43 -5.89 -19.31
C ASP A 42 -8.52 -7.33 -19.87
N GLY A 43 -8.33 -8.34 -19.04
CA GLY A 43 -8.38 -9.76 -19.42
C GLY A 43 -7.05 -10.34 -19.93
N THR A 44 -5.99 -9.53 -20.01
CA THR A 44 -4.67 -10.01 -20.45
C THR A 44 -3.90 -10.73 -19.33
N PRO A 45 -3.02 -11.69 -19.67
CA PRO A 45 -2.09 -12.29 -18.72
C PRO A 45 -1.20 -11.26 -18.01
N GLU A 46 -0.80 -10.19 -18.70
CA GLU A 46 0.01 -9.10 -18.15
C GLU A 46 -0.77 -8.28 -17.10
N ALA A 47 -2.06 -8.04 -17.32
CA ALA A 47 -2.92 -7.43 -16.31
C ALA A 47 -3.08 -8.34 -15.08
N ALA A 48 -3.18 -9.66 -15.24
CA ALA A 48 -3.26 -10.57 -14.10
C ALA A 48 -2.04 -10.45 -13.17
N VAL A 49 -0.82 -10.37 -13.72
CA VAL A 49 0.41 -10.18 -12.94
C VAL A 49 0.43 -8.81 -12.22
N ARG A 50 -0.01 -7.73 -12.89
CA ARG A 50 -0.10 -6.40 -12.29
C ARG A 50 -1.13 -6.37 -11.15
N LEU A 51 -2.30 -6.98 -11.36
CA LEU A 51 -3.37 -7.08 -10.36
C LEU A 51 -2.88 -7.80 -9.11
N GLU A 52 -2.24 -8.96 -9.27
CA GLU A 52 -1.70 -9.73 -8.14
C GLU A 52 -0.74 -8.86 -7.30
N ARG A 53 0.18 -8.14 -7.94
CA ARG A 53 1.15 -7.30 -7.24
C ARG A 53 0.49 -6.10 -6.58
N VAL A 54 -0.25 -5.29 -7.34
CA VAL A 54 -0.86 -4.04 -6.86
C VAL A 54 -1.84 -4.32 -5.72
N LEU A 55 -2.72 -5.32 -5.87
CA LEU A 55 -3.71 -5.67 -4.86
C LEU A 55 -3.11 -6.41 -3.65
N THR A 56 -1.85 -6.83 -3.73
CA THR A 56 -1.07 -7.29 -2.56
C THR A 56 -0.38 -6.11 -1.87
N THR A 57 0.31 -5.27 -2.62
CA THR A 57 1.17 -4.23 -2.06
C THR A 57 0.41 -3.03 -1.52
N ASP A 58 -0.71 -2.65 -2.13
CA ASP A 58 -1.52 -1.51 -1.70
C ASP A 58 -2.09 -1.71 -0.28
N PRO A 59 -2.89 -2.76 -0.01
CA PRO A 59 -3.33 -3.04 1.37
C PRO A 59 -2.18 -3.49 2.28
N GLY A 60 -1.17 -4.19 1.74
CA GLY A 60 0.00 -4.61 2.50
C GLY A 60 0.78 -3.43 3.11
N THR A 61 0.84 -2.30 2.41
CA THR A 61 1.43 -1.05 2.94
C THR A 61 0.62 -0.51 4.13
N GLY A 62 -0.71 -0.65 4.08
CA GLY A 62 -1.61 -0.31 5.19
C GLY A 62 -1.35 -1.17 6.44
N VAL A 63 -1.21 -2.49 6.27
CA VAL A 63 -0.86 -3.38 7.38
C VAL A 63 0.53 -3.05 7.93
N MET A 64 1.54 -2.89 7.07
CA MET A 64 2.90 -2.53 7.46
C MET A 64 2.96 -1.24 8.28
N ARG A 65 2.20 -0.21 7.86
CA ARG A 65 2.08 1.06 8.60
C ARG A 65 1.53 0.86 10.00
N HIS A 66 0.52 0.01 10.18
CA HIS A 66 -0.10 -0.20 11.49
C HIS A 66 0.72 -1.17 12.36
N VAL A 67 1.49 -2.08 11.77
CA VAL A 67 2.52 -2.84 12.50
C VAL A 67 3.57 -1.90 13.08
N ASP A 68 4.10 -0.97 12.27
CA ASP A 68 5.08 0.02 12.71
C ASP A 68 4.55 0.91 13.84
N ALA A 69 3.25 1.24 13.81
CA ALA A 69 2.58 1.98 14.86
C ALA A 69 2.25 1.15 16.13
N GLY A 70 2.52 -0.16 16.14
CA GLY A 70 2.39 -1.04 17.31
C GLY A 70 1.02 -1.70 17.50
N TYR A 71 0.15 -1.73 16.49
CA TYR A 71 -1.16 -2.38 16.60
C TYR A 71 -1.05 -3.91 16.55
N GLU A 72 -1.52 -4.61 17.58
CA GLU A 72 -1.45 -6.07 17.67
C GLU A 72 -2.21 -6.77 16.55
N GLU A 73 -3.40 -6.28 16.20
CA GLU A 73 -4.21 -6.82 15.10
C GLU A 73 -3.45 -6.75 13.76
N ALA A 74 -2.69 -5.68 13.52
CA ALA A 74 -1.87 -5.56 12.33
C ALA A 74 -0.68 -6.53 12.34
N VAL A 75 -0.10 -6.80 13.51
CA VAL A 75 0.97 -7.81 13.68
C VAL A 75 0.43 -9.21 13.40
N GLU A 76 -0.76 -9.54 13.91
CA GLU A 76 -1.44 -10.80 13.63
C GLU A 76 -1.75 -10.96 12.15
N MET A 77 -2.28 -9.91 11.51
CA MET A 77 -2.53 -9.87 10.07
C MET A 77 -1.24 -10.08 9.27
N ALA A 78 -0.16 -9.36 9.61
CA ALA A 78 1.12 -9.48 8.93
C ALA A 78 1.71 -10.90 9.03
N ARG A 79 1.57 -11.55 10.19
CA ARG A 79 1.99 -12.95 10.38
C ARG A 79 1.13 -13.92 9.59
N ARG A 80 -0.19 -13.75 9.60
CA ARG A 80 -1.15 -14.60 8.88
C ARG A 80 -0.92 -14.57 7.38
N GLU A 81 -0.77 -13.38 6.82
CA GLU A 81 -0.55 -13.17 5.37
C GLU A 81 0.94 -13.23 4.97
N LYS A 82 1.83 -13.53 5.93
CA LYS A 82 3.28 -13.68 5.71
C LYS A 82 3.93 -12.45 5.08
N LEU A 83 3.52 -11.26 5.51
CA LEU A 83 4.12 -10.00 5.08
C LEU A 83 5.57 -9.90 5.59
N LYS A 84 6.47 -9.47 4.70
CA LYS A 84 7.88 -9.25 5.05
C LYS A 84 8.04 -7.87 5.66
N ILE A 85 8.08 -7.79 6.99
CA ILE A 85 8.32 -6.55 7.73
C ILE A 85 9.66 -6.70 8.47
N PRO A 86 10.76 -6.09 7.98
CA PRO A 86 12.11 -6.35 8.51
C PRO A 86 12.29 -6.07 10.00
N MET A 87 11.53 -5.11 10.54
CA MET A 87 11.61 -4.72 11.96
C MET A 87 10.74 -5.60 12.87
N LEU A 88 9.84 -6.42 12.31
CA LEU A 88 9.01 -7.33 13.06
C LEU A 88 9.82 -8.61 13.34
N ALA A 89 10.38 -8.71 14.54
CA ALA A 89 11.16 -9.88 14.94
C ALA A 89 10.34 -11.17 14.81
N GLU A 90 10.97 -12.23 14.25
CA GLU A 90 10.50 -13.59 14.39
C GLU A 90 10.60 -13.96 15.88
N ARG A 91 9.48 -13.92 16.60
CA ARG A 91 9.33 -14.49 17.94
C ARG A 91 8.52 -15.76 17.84
#